data_AF-A0A653CFN6-F1
#
_entry.id   AF-A0A653CFN6-F1
#
_cell.length_a   1.000
_cell.length_b   1.000
_cell.length_c   1.000
_cell.angle_alpha   90.00
_cell.angle_beta   90.00
_cell.angle_gamma   90.00
#
_symmetry.space_group_name_H-M   'P 1'
#
loop_
_entity.id
_entity.type
_entity.pdbx_description
1 polymer ?
#
loop_
_entity_poly.entity_id
_entity_poly.type
_entity_poly.pdbx_seq_one_letter_code
_entity_poly.pdbx_strand_id
1 'polypeptide(L)'
;MLGDTKASNPVKTSRRDLGYVISNQLNGGTTVCGTILVADQVGIPVFATGGIGGVHRGVEKTFDISADLVELGKCGVAVISSGVKSILDIPKTLEYLETQGVFVATFGDNNEFPAFYSRKSGTKSPYFVDSAEKAAQIIKSAMDMSLKSGMLFAVPIPEEHALPYEMMDKVIEQALKSMDPLMEGKQVTPYLLSQVAKLTGGKSLESNIALIKNNAMVAADIAVELAKLRQSGRREVSNMDKSVARRLEGGAVEGQPKGGPVIIGGSNLDCNAMLAAKNIEVSDTALLD
;
A
#
# COMPACT_ATOMS: atom_id res chain seq x y z
N MET A 1 17.10 12.29 -23.16
CA MET A 1 16.07 12.87 -22.26
C MET A 1 15.12 11.75 -21.88
N LEU A 2 14.83 11.58 -20.59
CA LEU A 2 13.73 10.72 -20.13
C LEU A 2 12.41 11.33 -20.63
N GLY A 3 11.89 10.78 -21.74
CA GLY A 3 10.52 10.98 -22.21
C GLY A 3 10.24 12.27 -23.00
N ASP A 4 10.83 12.44 -24.18
CA ASP A 4 10.19 13.27 -25.22
C ASP A 4 9.00 12.48 -25.81
N THR A 5 7.80 12.77 -25.30
CA THR A 5 6.56 12.09 -25.66
C THR A 5 5.97 12.56 -26.99
N LYS A 6 6.50 13.64 -27.59
CA LYS A 6 6.04 14.10 -28.91
C LYS A 6 6.74 13.36 -30.05
N ALA A 7 7.97 12.89 -29.83
CA ALA A 7 8.74 12.14 -30.82
C ALA A 7 8.74 10.62 -30.61
N SER A 8 8.35 10.13 -29.42
CA SER A 8 8.32 8.69 -29.12
C SER A 8 6.91 8.22 -28.79
N ASN A 9 6.52 7.06 -29.33
CA ASN A 9 5.29 6.35 -28.98
C ASN A 9 5.62 5.31 -27.90
N PRO A 10 5.65 5.68 -26.60
CA PRO A 10 6.13 4.79 -25.56
C PRO A 10 5.22 3.57 -25.39
N VAL A 11 5.82 2.41 -25.16
CA VAL A 11 5.09 1.20 -24.83
C VAL A 11 4.57 1.33 -23.39
N LYS A 12 3.28 1.09 -23.14
CA LYS A 12 2.76 0.94 -21.77
C LYS A 12 3.34 -0.33 -21.16
N THR A 13 4.20 -0.19 -20.14
CA THR A 13 5.09 -1.26 -19.66
C THR A 13 4.71 -1.74 -18.26
N SER A 14 4.10 -2.92 -18.18
CA SER A 14 3.91 -3.66 -16.94
C SER A 14 5.07 -4.67 -16.72
N ARG A 15 5.06 -5.45 -15.62
CA ARG A 15 6.10 -6.45 -15.32
C ARG A 15 6.43 -7.36 -16.52
N ARG A 16 5.41 -7.87 -17.21
CA ARG A 16 5.60 -8.78 -18.36
C ARG A 16 6.25 -8.11 -19.58
N ASP A 17 6.12 -6.80 -19.68
CA ASP A 17 6.54 -6.04 -20.86
C ASP A 17 7.99 -5.54 -20.73
N LEU A 18 8.54 -5.47 -19.51
CA LEU A 18 9.88 -4.93 -19.24
C LEU A 18 10.98 -5.62 -20.05
N GLY A 19 11.00 -6.96 -20.08
CA GLY A 19 12.01 -7.71 -20.83
C GLY A 19 11.98 -7.43 -22.34
N TYR A 20 10.77 -7.22 -22.89
CA TYR A 20 10.61 -6.86 -24.30
C TYR A 20 11.09 -5.43 -24.57
N VAL A 21 10.67 -4.46 -23.75
CA VAL A 21 11.03 -3.04 -23.91
C VAL A 21 12.54 -2.83 -23.77
N ILE A 22 13.18 -3.46 -22.77
CA ILE A 22 14.62 -3.34 -22.53
C ILE A 22 15.43 -4.00 -23.65
N SER A 23 15.08 -5.22 -24.06
CA SER A 23 15.84 -5.93 -25.11
C SER A 23 15.81 -5.23 -26.46
N ASN A 24 14.72 -4.50 -26.75
CA ASN A 24 14.55 -3.74 -27.99
C ASN A 24 14.95 -2.26 -27.86
N GLN A 25 15.49 -1.83 -26.71
CA GLN A 25 15.90 -0.44 -26.46
C GLN A 25 14.77 0.58 -26.72
N LEU A 26 13.53 0.21 -26.38
CA LEU A 26 12.35 1.06 -26.60
C LEU A 26 12.10 1.98 -25.41
N ASN A 27 11.40 3.09 -25.65
CA ASN A 27 10.85 3.90 -24.57
C ASN A 27 9.63 3.21 -23.97
N GLY A 28 9.63 3.04 -22.64
CA GLY A 28 8.52 2.45 -21.88
C GLY A 28 7.94 3.45 -20.87
N GLY A 29 6.62 3.60 -20.88
CA GLY A 29 5.88 4.26 -19.79
C GLY A 29 5.45 3.20 -18.78
N THR A 30 6.11 3.14 -17.63
CA THR A 30 5.83 2.12 -16.61
C THR A 30 4.44 2.29 -16.00
N THR A 31 3.72 1.18 -15.84
CA THR A 31 2.49 1.14 -15.04
C THR A 31 2.83 1.15 -13.55
N VAL A 32 1.81 1.15 -12.68
CA VAL A 32 2.00 0.98 -11.23
C VAL A 32 2.77 -0.30 -10.93
N CYS A 33 2.40 -1.44 -11.50
CA CYS A 33 3.15 -2.70 -11.42
C CYS A 33 4.62 -2.56 -11.85
N GLY A 34 4.88 -1.98 -13.03
CA GLY A 34 6.26 -1.79 -13.50
C GLY A 34 7.08 -0.90 -12.56
N THR A 35 6.48 0.17 -12.04
CA THR A 35 7.14 1.11 -11.13
C THR A 35 7.39 0.50 -9.75
N ILE A 36 6.45 -0.27 -9.19
CA ILE A 36 6.63 -0.98 -7.91
C ILE A 36 7.82 -1.94 -8.01
N LEU A 37 7.89 -2.74 -9.07
CA LEU A 37 8.99 -3.69 -9.28
C LEU A 37 10.36 -2.97 -9.27
N VAL A 38 10.48 -1.89 -10.05
CA VAL A 38 11.73 -1.14 -10.14
C VAL A 38 12.05 -0.46 -8.81
N ALA A 39 11.06 0.14 -8.14
CA ALA A 39 11.23 0.78 -6.84
C ALA A 39 11.74 -0.20 -5.77
N ASP A 40 11.17 -1.40 -5.70
CA ASP A 40 11.59 -2.47 -4.79
C ASP A 40 13.04 -2.90 -5.09
N GLN A 41 13.39 -3.10 -6.37
CA GLN A 41 14.74 -3.49 -6.79
C GLN A 41 15.82 -2.46 -6.43
N VAL A 42 15.49 -1.16 -6.45
CA VAL A 42 16.44 -0.09 -6.12
C VAL A 42 16.31 0.41 -4.67
N GLY A 43 15.44 -0.21 -3.87
CA GLY A 43 15.28 0.10 -2.45
C GLY A 43 14.54 1.42 -2.16
N ILE A 44 13.67 1.86 -3.07
CA ILE A 44 12.75 3.00 -2.86
C ILE A 44 11.46 2.48 -2.19
N PRO A 45 11.19 2.88 -0.94
CA PRO A 45 10.12 2.26 -0.16
C PRO A 45 8.73 2.87 -0.34
N VAL A 46 8.64 4.08 -0.92
CA VAL A 46 7.41 4.87 -0.98
C VAL A 46 7.19 5.31 -2.43
N PHE A 47 6.00 5.07 -2.96
CA PHE A 47 5.60 5.42 -4.32
C PHE A 47 4.21 6.09 -4.33
N ALA A 48 4.11 7.29 -4.90
CA ALA A 48 2.85 8.00 -5.09
C ALA A 48 2.30 7.83 -6.50
N THR A 49 0.99 7.61 -6.61
CA THR A 49 0.28 7.58 -7.90
C THR A 49 -1.13 8.16 -7.73
N GLY A 50 -1.86 8.37 -8.83
CA GLY A 50 -3.26 8.77 -8.74
C GLY A 50 -4.11 7.66 -8.12
N GLY A 51 -4.05 6.47 -8.70
CA GLY A 51 -4.90 5.34 -8.33
C GLY A 51 -4.32 4.06 -8.91
N ILE A 52 -4.30 3.00 -8.11
CA ILE A 52 -3.81 1.70 -8.59
C ILE A 52 -4.81 1.08 -9.59
N GLY A 53 -4.35 0.14 -10.40
CA GLY A 53 -5.25 -0.81 -11.06
C GLY A 53 -5.86 -1.77 -10.04
N GLY A 54 -6.80 -2.61 -10.49
CA GLY A 54 -7.51 -3.51 -9.60
C GLY A 54 -8.32 -4.54 -10.36
N VAL A 55 -9.33 -5.07 -9.70
CA VAL A 55 -10.31 -5.98 -10.31
C VAL A 55 -11.29 -5.16 -11.13
N HIS A 56 -11.46 -5.50 -12.42
CA HIS A 56 -12.41 -4.79 -13.28
C HIS A 56 -13.86 -5.21 -12.98
N ARG A 57 -14.81 -4.32 -13.28
CA ARG A 57 -16.25 -4.66 -13.24
C ARG A 57 -16.54 -5.75 -14.27
N GLY A 58 -17.30 -6.78 -13.90
CA GLY A 58 -17.58 -7.94 -14.76
C GLY A 58 -16.51 -9.04 -14.76
N VAL A 59 -15.57 -8.99 -13.80
CA VAL A 59 -14.46 -9.95 -13.67
C VAL A 59 -14.91 -11.41 -13.71
N GLU A 60 -16.09 -11.74 -13.21
CA GLU A 60 -16.62 -13.11 -13.18
C GLU A 60 -16.77 -13.73 -14.58
N LYS A 61 -16.77 -12.92 -15.64
CA LYS A 61 -16.79 -13.35 -17.04
C LYS A 61 -15.46 -13.13 -17.76
N THR A 62 -14.75 -12.05 -17.42
CA THR A 62 -13.59 -11.57 -18.21
C THR A 62 -12.25 -11.98 -17.62
N PHE A 63 -12.19 -12.25 -16.31
CA PHE A 63 -10.95 -12.39 -15.54
C PHE A 63 -9.98 -11.21 -15.72
N ASP A 64 -10.48 -10.01 -16.06
CA ASP A 64 -9.67 -8.80 -16.23
C ASP A 64 -9.27 -8.23 -14.85
N ILE A 65 -8.08 -8.59 -14.42
CA ILE A 65 -7.50 -8.21 -13.13
C ILE A 65 -6.13 -7.58 -13.37
N SER A 66 -5.90 -6.40 -12.80
CA SER A 66 -4.63 -5.69 -12.93
C SER A 66 -3.47 -6.46 -12.29
N ALA A 67 -2.36 -6.54 -13.02
CA ALA A 67 -1.09 -7.04 -12.49
C ALA A 67 -0.55 -6.23 -11.29
N ASP A 68 -1.05 -5.01 -11.08
CA ASP A 68 -0.71 -4.18 -9.91
C ASP A 68 -0.97 -4.92 -8.60
N LEU A 69 -2.05 -5.70 -8.50
CA LEU A 69 -2.43 -6.38 -7.25
C LEU A 69 -1.44 -7.50 -6.90
N VAL A 70 -1.03 -8.28 -7.90
CA VAL A 70 -0.03 -9.34 -7.73
C VAL A 70 1.37 -8.76 -7.49
N GLU A 71 1.67 -7.59 -8.06
CA GLU A 71 2.93 -6.89 -7.78
C GLU A 71 3.00 -6.41 -6.33
N LEU A 72 1.91 -5.82 -5.83
CA LEU A 72 1.77 -5.45 -4.43
C LEU A 72 1.93 -6.67 -3.51
N GLY A 73 1.46 -7.85 -3.90
CA GLY A 73 1.68 -9.09 -3.13
C GLY A 73 3.12 -9.62 -3.12
N LYS A 74 4.06 -9.01 -3.86
CA LYS A 74 5.43 -9.51 -4.05
C LYS A 74 6.52 -8.52 -3.64
N CYS A 75 6.22 -7.22 -3.68
CA CYS A 75 7.21 -6.16 -3.49
C CYS A 75 6.85 -5.30 -2.28
N GLY A 76 7.86 -5.00 -1.44
CA GLY A 76 7.70 -4.31 -0.15
C GLY A 76 7.60 -2.79 -0.27
N VAL A 77 6.81 -2.30 -1.23
CA VAL A 77 6.65 -0.87 -1.52
C VAL A 77 5.32 -0.37 -0.97
N ALA A 78 5.37 0.76 -0.25
CA ALA A 78 4.18 1.49 0.17
C ALA A 78 3.69 2.39 -0.96
N VAL A 79 2.48 2.11 -1.45
CA VAL A 79 1.82 2.84 -2.52
C VAL A 79 0.78 3.77 -1.93
N ILE A 80 0.95 5.06 -2.19
CA ILE A 80 0.03 6.13 -1.79
C ILE A 80 -0.79 6.50 -3.01
N SER A 81 -2.11 6.31 -2.92
CA SER A 81 -3.02 6.61 -4.01
C SER A 81 -4.41 6.93 -3.51
N SER A 82 -5.29 7.47 -4.35
CA SER A 82 -6.69 7.72 -3.99
C SER A 82 -7.55 6.46 -4.13
N GLY A 83 -7.04 5.36 -3.55
CA GLY A 83 -7.60 4.03 -3.72
C GLY A 83 -7.29 3.45 -5.11
N VAL A 84 -8.26 2.74 -5.67
CA VAL A 84 -8.21 2.14 -7.01
C VAL A 84 -8.89 3.08 -8.00
N LYS A 85 -8.52 3.05 -9.28
CA LYS A 85 -9.20 3.86 -10.32
C LYS A 85 -10.72 3.63 -10.29
N SER A 86 -11.51 4.69 -10.46
CA SER A 86 -12.97 4.65 -10.28
C SER A 86 -13.72 3.63 -11.14
N ILE A 87 -13.15 3.25 -12.29
CA ILE A 87 -13.73 2.29 -13.25
C ILE A 87 -13.71 0.83 -12.77
N LEU A 88 -13.11 0.57 -11.61
CA LEU A 88 -12.85 -0.76 -11.07
C LEU A 88 -13.93 -1.17 -10.06
N ASP A 89 -13.87 -2.43 -9.65
CA ASP A 89 -14.70 -3.01 -8.59
C ASP A 89 -13.94 -2.94 -7.26
N ILE A 90 -14.33 -1.99 -6.39
CA ILE A 90 -13.64 -1.72 -5.12
C ILE A 90 -13.73 -2.93 -4.18
N PRO A 91 -14.92 -3.49 -3.85
CA PRO A 91 -15.02 -4.65 -2.97
C PRO A 91 -14.16 -5.83 -3.45
N LYS A 92 -14.28 -6.23 -4.73
CA LYS A 92 -13.47 -7.35 -5.24
C LYS A 92 -11.97 -7.06 -5.25
N THR A 93 -11.58 -5.80 -5.42
CA THR A 93 -10.16 -5.42 -5.34
C THR A 93 -9.63 -5.56 -3.92
N LEU A 94 -10.39 -5.17 -2.90
CA LEU A 94 -9.98 -5.33 -1.50
C LEU A 94 -9.84 -6.80 -1.10
N GLU A 95 -10.80 -7.64 -1.50
CA GLU A 95 -10.72 -9.11 -1.29
C GLU A 95 -9.48 -9.73 -1.96
N TYR A 96 -9.16 -9.27 -3.17
CA TYR A 96 -7.97 -9.74 -3.87
C TYR A 96 -6.68 -9.28 -3.17
N LEU A 97 -6.63 -8.03 -2.70
CA LEU A 97 -5.49 -7.50 -1.95
C LEU A 97 -5.27 -8.24 -0.63
N GLU A 98 -6.35 -8.58 0.08
CA GLU A 98 -6.30 -9.46 1.26
C GLU A 98 -5.67 -10.81 0.91
N THR A 99 -6.15 -11.45 -0.16
CA THR A 99 -5.60 -12.74 -0.65
C THR A 99 -4.11 -12.64 -1.00
N GLN A 100 -3.65 -11.48 -1.50
CA GLN A 100 -2.25 -11.22 -1.81
C GLN A 100 -1.41 -10.81 -0.58
N GLY A 101 -1.99 -10.74 0.62
CA GLY A 101 -1.30 -10.34 1.84
C GLY A 101 -0.86 -8.86 1.86
N VAL A 102 -1.56 -8.01 1.10
CA VAL A 102 -1.24 -6.59 0.99
C VAL A 102 -1.91 -5.83 2.13
N PHE A 103 -1.12 -5.05 2.87
CA PHE A 103 -1.69 -4.18 3.90
C PHE A 103 -2.49 -3.05 3.24
N VAL A 104 -3.72 -2.79 3.69
CA VAL A 104 -4.56 -1.71 3.18
C VAL A 104 -5.08 -0.85 4.33
N ALA A 105 -4.86 0.46 4.24
CA ALA A 105 -5.42 1.43 5.16
C ALA A 105 -5.94 2.67 4.44
N THR A 106 -7.06 3.23 4.89
CA THR A 106 -7.44 4.59 4.53
C THR A 106 -6.58 5.59 5.30
N PHE A 107 -6.03 6.59 4.61
CA PHE A 107 -5.34 7.71 5.26
C PHE A 107 -6.35 8.79 5.64
N GLY A 108 -6.68 8.90 6.93
CA GLY A 108 -7.70 9.77 7.47
C GLY A 108 -8.14 9.38 8.88
N ASP A 109 -9.26 9.93 9.33
CA ASP A 109 -9.84 9.74 10.66
C ASP A 109 -10.75 8.51 10.78
N ASN A 110 -11.01 7.82 9.67
CA ASN A 110 -11.88 6.65 9.59
C ASN A 110 -11.45 5.71 8.46
N ASN A 111 -12.06 4.53 8.41
CA ASN A 111 -11.74 3.49 7.43
C ASN A 111 -12.62 3.48 6.17
N GLU A 112 -13.29 4.57 5.84
CA GLU A 112 -14.03 4.67 4.57
C GLU A 112 -13.05 4.67 3.39
N PHE A 113 -13.18 3.71 2.47
CA PHE A 113 -12.28 3.59 1.33
C PHE A 113 -12.64 4.64 0.25
N PRO A 114 -11.70 5.45 -0.26
CA PRO A 114 -11.99 6.43 -1.30
C PRO A 114 -12.17 5.78 -2.68
N ALA A 115 -13.07 6.32 -3.49
CA ALA A 115 -13.36 5.88 -4.85
C ALA A 115 -12.72 6.80 -5.91
N PHE A 116 -11.42 7.08 -5.77
CA PHE A 116 -10.63 7.91 -6.69
C PHE A 116 -11.11 9.38 -6.74
N TYR A 117 -12.17 9.67 -7.50
CA TYR A 117 -12.77 11.00 -7.61
C TYR A 117 -13.67 11.35 -6.42
N SER A 118 -14.10 10.35 -5.65
CA SER A 118 -15.03 10.52 -4.54
C SER A 118 -14.34 10.14 -3.24
N ARG A 119 -14.58 10.94 -2.19
CA ARG A 119 -13.99 10.71 -0.86
C ARG A 119 -14.48 9.43 -0.20
N LYS A 120 -15.67 8.96 -0.57
CA LYS A 120 -16.35 7.80 0.01
C LYS A 120 -16.82 6.86 -1.10
N SER A 121 -16.79 5.56 -0.84
CA SER A 121 -17.20 4.51 -1.79
C SER A 121 -18.36 3.65 -1.29
N GLY A 122 -18.71 3.78 -0.01
CA GLY A 122 -19.59 2.84 0.69
C GLY A 122 -18.88 1.54 1.12
N THR A 123 -17.58 1.42 0.85
CA THR A 123 -16.75 0.26 1.23
C THR A 123 -15.72 0.68 2.27
N LYS A 124 -15.37 -0.20 3.19
CA LYS A 124 -14.38 0.07 4.24
C LYS A 124 -13.04 -0.62 3.97
N SER A 125 -11.95 0.09 4.26
CA SER A 125 -10.62 -0.49 4.42
C SER A 125 -10.57 -1.36 5.69
N PRO A 126 -9.68 -2.37 5.73
CA PRO A 126 -9.41 -3.13 6.96
C PRO A 126 -8.90 -2.25 8.11
N TYR A 127 -8.09 -1.24 7.78
CA TYR A 127 -7.49 -0.31 8.74
C TYR A 127 -7.65 1.15 8.31
N PHE A 128 -7.33 2.08 9.21
CA PHE A 128 -7.10 3.48 8.89
C PHE A 128 -5.88 4.01 9.63
N VAL A 129 -5.27 5.08 9.10
CA VAL A 129 -4.13 5.78 9.68
C VAL A 129 -4.34 7.28 9.55
N ASP A 130 -4.20 8.01 10.66
CA ASP A 130 -4.56 9.43 10.74
C ASP A 130 -3.37 10.38 10.54
N SER A 131 -2.16 9.85 10.34
CA SER A 131 -0.93 10.63 10.37
C SER A 131 0.20 9.96 9.59
N ALA A 132 1.11 10.79 9.08
CA ALA A 132 2.28 10.34 8.33
C ALA A 132 3.25 9.54 9.21
N GLU A 133 3.36 9.91 10.49
CA GLU A 133 4.18 9.26 11.50
C GLU A 133 3.73 7.81 11.73
N LYS A 134 2.43 7.57 11.89
CA LYS A 134 1.89 6.22 12.07
C LYS A 134 2.04 5.38 10.81
N ALA A 135 1.79 5.96 9.63
CA ALA A 135 2.03 5.28 8.36
C ALA A 135 3.51 4.89 8.20
N ALA A 136 4.44 5.79 8.52
CA ALA A 136 5.87 5.54 8.51
C ALA A 136 6.30 4.43 9.49
N GLN A 137 5.70 4.37 10.69
CA GLN A 137 5.93 3.29 11.65
C GLN A 137 5.49 1.94 11.10
N ILE A 138 4.33 1.85 10.46
CA ILE A 138 3.84 0.60 9.83
C ILE A 138 4.81 0.15 8.73
N ILE A 139 5.21 1.07 7.86
CA ILE A 139 6.19 0.81 6.79
C ILE A 139 7.50 0.29 7.38
N LYS A 140 8.02 0.95 8.42
CA LYS A 140 9.25 0.53 9.09
C LYS A 140 9.12 -0.87 9.69
N SER A 141 8.03 -1.14 10.41
CA SER A 141 7.81 -2.44 11.05
C SER A 141 7.79 -3.57 10.03
N ALA A 142 7.12 -3.39 8.89
CA ALA A 142 7.12 -4.39 7.82
C ALA A 142 8.52 -4.60 7.22
N MET A 143 9.31 -3.53 7.07
CA MET A 143 10.71 -3.65 6.63
C MET A 143 11.58 -4.39 7.63
N ASP A 144 11.46 -4.08 8.92
CA ASP A 144 12.22 -4.73 9.99
C ASP A 144 11.88 -6.23 10.04
N MET A 145 10.61 -6.59 9.78
CA MET A 145 10.14 -7.97 9.65
C MET A 145 10.47 -8.61 8.29
N SER A 146 11.04 -7.85 7.34
CA SER A 146 11.33 -8.30 5.97
C SER A 146 10.11 -8.89 5.25
N LEU A 147 8.91 -8.35 5.50
CA LEU A 147 7.69 -8.78 4.84
C LEU A 147 7.81 -8.59 3.32
N LYS A 148 7.42 -9.61 2.56
CA LYS A 148 7.45 -9.61 1.10
C LYS A 148 6.08 -9.29 0.50
N SER A 149 5.43 -8.28 1.05
CA SER A 149 4.20 -7.69 0.55
C SER A 149 4.21 -6.18 0.73
N GLY A 150 3.53 -5.50 -0.17
CA GLY A 150 3.41 -4.06 -0.25
C GLY A 150 2.29 -3.54 0.64
N MET A 151 2.09 -2.23 0.54
CA MET A 151 1.07 -1.52 1.30
C MET A 151 0.31 -0.57 0.40
N LEU A 152 -0.98 -0.43 0.63
CA LEU A 152 -1.83 0.58 0.03
C LEU A 152 -2.32 1.54 1.11
N PHE A 153 -1.87 2.79 1.04
CA PHE A 153 -2.42 3.89 1.81
C PHE A 153 -3.38 4.67 0.92
N ALA A 154 -4.68 4.46 1.11
CA ALA A 154 -5.73 5.04 0.31
C ALA A 154 -6.09 6.44 0.83
N VAL A 155 -5.70 7.48 0.09
CA VAL A 155 -5.84 8.89 0.47
C VAL A 155 -7.08 9.50 -0.21
N PRO A 156 -8.10 9.93 0.53
CA PRO A 156 -9.25 10.63 -0.05
C PRO A 156 -8.82 11.91 -0.77
N ILE A 157 -9.39 12.16 -1.94
CA ILE A 157 -9.23 13.43 -2.67
C ILE A 157 -9.66 14.64 -1.79
N PRO A 158 -8.99 15.81 -1.89
CA PRO A 158 -9.45 17.01 -1.19
C PRO A 158 -10.92 17.32 -1.48
N GLU A 159 -11.63 17.85 -0.47
CA GLU A 159 -13.09 18.02 -0.51
C GLU A 159 -13.55 18.96 -1.62
N GLU A 160 -12.81 20.04 -1.84
CA GLU A 160 -13.05 21.03 -2.88
C GLU A 160 -12.90 20.49 -4.32
N HIS A 161 -12.26 19.33 -4.48
CA HIS A 161 -12.04 18.67 -5.75
C HIS A 161 -12.83 17.36 -5.89
N ALA A 162 -13.60 16.97 -4.87
CA ALA A 162 -14.35 15.73 -4.85
C ALA A 162 -15.57 15.79 -5.76
N LEU A 163 -15.84 14.68 -6.45
CA LEU A 163 -17.07 14.48 -7.21
C LEU A 163 -17.99 13.50 -6.46
N PRO A 164 -19.32 13.69 -6.47
CA PRO A 164 -20.25 12.77 -5.82
C PRO A 164 -20.13 11.34 -6.38
N TYR A 165 -20.16 10.35 -5.49
CA TYR A 165 -19.95 8.95 -5.86
C TYR A 165 -21.03 8.46 -6.83
N GLU A 166 -22.30 8.74 -6.55
CA GLU A 166 -23.45 8.32 -7.35
C GLU A 166 -23.45 8.98 -8.75
N MET A 167 -22.91 10.20 -8.85
CA MET A 167 -22.72 10.88 -10.13
C MET A 167 -21.66 10.14 -10.95
N MET A 168 -20.51 9.86 -10.34
CA MET A 168 -19.41 9.20 -11.03
C MET A 168 -19.77 7.76 -11.43
N ASP A 169 -20.49 7.04 -10.58
CA ASP A 169 -20.91 5.68 -10.87
C ASP A 169 -21.81 5.62 -12.11
N LYS A 170 -22.79 6.52 -12.23
CA LYS A 170 -23.63 6.65 -13.45
C LYS A 170 -22.82 6.97 -14.70
N VAL A 171 -21.84 7.88 -14.59
CA VAL A 171 -20.95 8.23 -15.71
C VAL A 171 -20.13 7.01 -16.15
N ILE A 172 -19.63 6.23 -15.20
CA ILE A 172 -18.83 5.03 -15.47
C ILE A 172 -19.68 3.94 -16.09
N GLU A 173 -20.90 3.71 -15.59
CA GLU A 173 -21.85 2.79 -16.22
C GLU A 173 -22.17 3.17 -17.66
N GLN A 174 -22.37 4.47 -17.93
CA GLN A 174 -22.59 4.96 -19.29
C GLN A 174 -21.36 4.73 -20.19
N ALA A 175 -20.15 4.97 -19.67
CA ALA A 175 -18.91 4.71 -20.40
C ALA A 175 -18.72 3.21 -20.72
N LEU A 176 -19.05 2.33 -19.77
CA LEU A 176 -19.00 0.88 -19.96
C LEU A 176 -20.02 0.40 -21.01
N LYS A 177 -21.25 0.92 -20.99
CA LYS A 177 -22.28 0.61 -22.00
C LYS A 177 -21.90 1.08 -23.40
N SER A 178 -21.06 2.11 -23.50
CA SER A 178 -20.60 2.70 -24.76
C SER A 178 -19.29 2.07 -25.26
N MET A 179 -18.75 1.06 -24.57
CA MET A 179 -17.52 0.38 -24.96
C MET A 179 -17.78 -0.64 -26.06
N ASP A 180 -16.86 -0.76 -27.02
CA ASP A 180 -16.88 -1.83 -28.02
C ASP A 180 -16.79 -3.19 -27.29
N PRO A 181 -17.71 -4.14 -27.53
CA PRO A 181 -17.65 -5.48 -26.95
C PRO A 181 -16.35 -6.24 -27.22
N LEU A 182 -15.59 -5.89 -28.27
CA LEU A 182 -14.31 -6.51 -28.63
C LEU A 182 -13.10 -5.85 -27.93
N MET A 183 -13.31 -4.77 -27.17
CA MET A 183 -12.22 -4.07 -26.49
C MET A 183 -11.78 -4.81 -25.22
N GLU A 184 -10.52 -5.23 -25.19
CA GLU A 184 -9.99 -6.05 -24.10
C GLU A 184 -8.61 -5.59 -23.62
N GLY A 185 -8.27 -6.01 -22.40
CA GLY A 185 -6.94 -5.86 -21.82
C GLY A 185 -6.47 -4.41 -21.71
N LYS A 186 -5.23 -4.14 -22.15
CA LYS A 186 -4.52 -2.88 -21.84
C LYS A 186 -5.17 -1.61 -22.39
N GLN A 187 -6.12 -1.74 -23.32
CA GLN A 187 -6.84 -0.64 -23.98
C GLN A 187 -8.08 -0.17 -23.18
N VAL A 188 -8.63 -1.02 -22.31
CA VAL A 188 -9.87 -0.75 -21.57
C VAL A 188 -9.74 0.46 -20.65
N THR A 189 -8.71 0.50 -19.78
CA THR A 189 -8.53 1.60 -18.82
C THR A 189 -8.34 2.97 -19.50
N PRO A 190 -7.44 3.14 -20.49
CA PRO A 190 -7.31 4.43 -21.18
C PRO A 190 -8.60 4.88 -21.87
N TYR A 191 -9.33 3.95 -22.49
CA TYR A 191 -10.62 4.25 -23.12
C TYR A 191 -11.63 4.77 -22.10
N LEU A 192 -11.85 4.04 -21.02
CA LEU A 192 -12.85 4.40 -20.01
C LEU A 192 -12.52 5.74 -19.35
N LEU A 193 -11.26 6.00 -19.01
CA LEU A 193 -10.86 7.30 -18.45
C LEU A 193 -11.08 8.45 -19.44
N SER A 194 -10.85 8.23 -20.74
CA SER A 194 -11.15 9.22 -21.78
C SER A 194 -12.64 9.52 -21.88
N GLN A 195 -13.50 8.47 -21.81
CA GLN A 195 -14.95 8.66 -21.84
C GLN A 195 -15.45 9.38 -20.59
N VAL A 196 -14.95 9.03 -19.40
CA VAL A 196 -15.28 9.72 -18.15
C VAL A 196 -14.90 11.20 -18.23
N ALA A 197 -13.73 11.55 -18.79
CA ALA A 197 -13.33 12.94 -18.98
C ALA A 197 -14.28 13.70 -19.90
N LYS A 198 -14.74 13.08 -20.99
CA LYS A 198 -15.73 13.68 -21.91
C LYS A 198 -17.08 13.88 -21.23
N LEU A 199 -17.60 12.84 -20.58
CA LEU A 199 -18.93 12.85 -19.95
C LEU A 199 -19.02 13.79 -18.75
N THR A 200 -17.91 14.08 -18.08
CA THR A 200 -17.84 15.05 -16.97
C THR A 200 -17.51 16.48 -17.42
N GLY A 201 -17.35 16.72 -18.73
CA GLY A 201 -16.96 18.04 -19.25
C GLY A 201 -15.58 18.49 -18.75
N GLY A 202 -14.65 17.56 -18.53
CA GLY A 202 -13.29 17.84 -18.06
C GLY A 202 -13.12 17.86 -16.54
N LYS A 203 -14.19 17.90 -15.74
CA LYS A 203 -14.10 17.93 -14.26
C LYS A 203 -13.33 16.75 -13.68
N SER A 204 -13.48 15.54 -14.24
CA SER A 204 -12.73 14.38 -13.77
C SER A 204 -11.22 14.54 -13.99
N LEU A 205 -10.79 15.27 -15.02
CA LEU A 205 -9.36 15.52 -15.25
C LEU A 205 -8.81 16.50 -14.21
N GLU A 206 -9.56 17.55 -13.87
CA GLU A 206 -9.20 18.49 -12.81
C GLU A 206 -9.07 17.77 -11.46
N SER A 207 -10.07 16.96 -11.09
CA SER A 207 -10.02 16.11 -9.89
C SER A 207 -8.83 15.14 -9.92
N ASN A 208 -8.50 14.55 -11.08
CA ASN A 208 -7.35 13.65 -11.24
C ASN A 208 -6.01 14.36 -10.98
N ILE A 209 -5.87 15.61 -11.43
CA ILE A 209 -4.67 16.41 -11.15
C ILE A 209 -4.58 16.73 -9.66
N ALA A 210 -5.69 17.15 -9.04
CA ALA A 210 -5.74 17.47 -7.63
C ALA A 210 -5.39 16.28 -6.73
N LEU A 211 -5.99 15.11 -6.99
CA LEU A 211 -5.72 13.91 -6.22
C LEU A 211 -4.26 13.44 -6.36
N ILE A 212 -3.65 13.55 -7.56
CA ILE A 212 -2.24 13.17 -7.75
C ILE A 212 -1.33 14.08 -6.91
N LYS A 213 -1.60 15.39 -6.89
CA LYS A 213 -0.84 16.34 -6.06
C LYS A 213 -0.99 16.04 -4.57
N ASN A 214 -2.21 15.74 -4.12
CA ASN A 214 -2.48 15.38 -2.73
C ASN A 214 -1.75 14.09 -2.33
N ASN A 215 -1.81 13.06 -3.17
CA ASN A 215 -1.12 11.79 -2.93
C ASN A 215 0.40 11.97 -2.88
N ALA A 216 0.96 12.82 -3.75
CA ALA A 216 2.39 13.13 -3.74
C ALA A 216 2.82 13.85 -2.46
N MET A 217 2.00 14.78 -1.95
CA MET A 217 2.25 15.48 -0.68
C MET A 217 2.24 14.49 0.49
N VAL A 218 1.18 13.69 0.63
CA VAL A 218 1.08 12.67 1.69
C VAL A 218 2.23 11.67 1.62
N ALA A 219 2.60 11.21 0.42
CA ALA A 219 3.74 10.32 0.25
C ALA A 219 5.06 10.96 0.66
N ALA A 220 5.26 12.24 0.38
CA ALA A 220 6.45 12.98 0.80
C ALA A 220 6.53 13.08 2.33
N ASP A 221 5.43 13.42 2.99
CA ASP A 221 5.36 13.50 4.45
C ASP A 221 5.67 12.13 5.10
N ILE A 222 5.06 11.06 4.60
CA ILE A 222 5.35 9.68 5.04
C ILE A 222 6.82 9.32 4.81
N ALA A 223 7.40 9.69 3.67
CA ALA A 223 8.80 9.40 3.36
C ALA A 223 9.77 10.16 4.28
N VAL A 224 9.42 11.39 4.69
CA VAL A 224 10.20 12.19 5.64
C VAL A 224 10.18 11.54 7.03
N GLU A 225 9.02 11.15 7.54
CA GLU A 225 8.91 10.41 8.80
C GLU A 225 9.63 9.05 8.73
N LEU A 226 9.45 8.37 7.60
CA LEU A 226 10.31 7.33 7.01
C LEU A 226 11.78 7.46 7.39
N ALA A 227 12.37 8.53 6.85
CA ALA A 227 13.79 8.81 6.95
C ALA A 227 14.21 9.11 8.40
N LYS A 228 13.39 9.84 9.17
CA LYS A 228 13.67 10.15 10.58
C LYS A 228 13.78 8.87 11.41
N LEU A 229 12.84 7.94 11.28
CA LEU A 229 12.86 6.67 12.01
C LEU A 229 14.05 5.77 11.64
N ARG A 230 14.50 5.81 10.38
CA ARG A 230 15.68 5.05 9.94
C ARG A 230 16.99 5.67 10.45
N GLN A 231 17.04 6.98 10.65
CA GLN A 231 18.20 7.67 11.22
C GLN A 231 18.30 7.47 12.73
N SER A 232 17.18 7.51 13.47
CA SER A 232 17.17 7.26 14.92
C SER A 232 17.63 5.84 15.24
N GLY A 233 17.11 4.82 14.54
CA GLY A 233 17.52 3.43 14.72
C GLY A 233 19.01 3.20 14.46
N ARG A 234 19.60 3.85 13.44
CA ARG A 234 21.05 3.78 13.18
C ARG A 234 21.87 4.41 14.31
N ARG A 235 21.41 5.54 14.88
CA ARG A 235 22.08 6.19 16.01
C ARG A 235 22.00 5.32 17.27
N GLU A 236 20.85 4.72 17.56
CA GLU A 236 20.67 3.82 18.69
C GLU A 236 21.55 2.58 18.58
N VAL A 237 21.57 1.88 17.45
CA VAL A 237 22.47 0.73 17.23
C VAL A 237 23.93 1.14 17.37
N SER A 238 24.35 2.28 16.79
CA SER A 238 25.73 2.76 16.93
C SER A 238 26.12 3.11 18.37
N ASN A 239 25.18 3.60 19.17
CA ASN A 239 25.40 3.90 20.58
C ASN A 239 25.34 2.63 21.44
N MET A 240 24.50 1.67 21.06
CA MET A 240 24.41 0.36 21.69
C MET A 240 25.68 -0.44 21.44
N ASP A 241 26.20 -0.50 20.21
CA ASP A 241 27.49 -1.12 19.89
C ASP A 241 28.63 -0.48 20.68
N LYS A 242 28.65 0.86 20.81
CA LYS A 242 29.62 1.56 21.67
C LYS A 242 29.44 1.27 23.16
N SER A 243 28.22 0.99 23.61
CA SER A 243 27.91 0.62 25.00
C SER A 243 28.22 -0.86 25.28
N VAL A 244 28.01 -1.74 24.31
CA VAL A 244 28.32 -3.17 24.36
C VAL A 244 29.84 -3.36 24.31
N ALA A 245 30.52 -2.64 23.41
CA ALA A 245 31.99 -2.57 23.41
C ALA A 245 32.54 -2.08 24.76
N ARG A 246 31.91 -1.07 25.39
CA ARG A 246 32.27 -0.61 26.75
C ARG A 246 31.92 -1.61 27.87
N ARG A 247 30.86 -2.39 27.72
CA ARG A 247 30.44 -3.46 28.67
C ARG A 247 31.27 -4.73 28.55
N LEU A 248 31.90 -4.97 27.40
CA LEU A 248 32.89 -6.04 27.27
C LEU A 248 34.20 -5.73 28.02
N GLU A 249 34.44 -4.45 28.35
CA GLU A 249 35.56 -4.00 29.17
C GLU A 249 35.19 -3.80 30.67
N GLY A 250 33.92 -3.92 31.04
CA GLY A 250 33.45 -3.72 32.42
C GLY A 250 32.18 -4.52 32.71
N GLY A 251 32.28 -5.43 33.68
CA GLY A 251 31.36 -6.54 33.97
C GLY A 251 29.85 -6.25 34.02
N ALA A 252 29.13 -7.37 33.93
CA ALA A 252 27.68 -7.60 33.83
C ALA A 252 26.74 -6.46 34.26
N VAL A 253 25.74 -6.17 33.40
CA VAL A 253 24.58 -5.33 33.74
C VAL A 253 23.29 -6.09 33.45
N GLU A 254 22.51 -6.30 34.52
CA GLU A 254 21.10 -6.65 34.49
C GLU A 254 20.29 -5.55 33.78
N GLY A 255 19.45 -5.93 32.82
CA GLY A 255 18.50 -5.03 32.18
C GLY A 255 17.46 -5.79 31.40
N GLN A 256 16.22 -5.82 31.93
CA GLN A 256 15.08 -6.39 31.23
C GLN A 256 14.77 -5.59 29.94
N PRO A 257 14.44 -6.24 28.82
CA PRO A 257 13.97 -5.54 27.63
C PRO A 257 12.61 -4.88 27.89
N LYS A 258 12.51 -3.57 27.65
CA LYS A 258 11.28 -2.75 27.75
C LYS A 258 10.31 -2.96 26.57
N GLY A 259 10.10 -4.20 26.16
CA GLY A 259 9.12 -4.55 25.13
C GLY A 259 8.13 -5.53 25.71
N GLY A 260 6.83 -5.20 25.68
CA GLY A 260 5.79 -6.20 25.92
C GLY A 260 5.93 -7.36 24.91
N PRO A 261 5.57 -8.59 25.28
CA PRO A 261 5.71 -9.73 24.38
C PRO A 261 4.85 -9.53 23.13
N VAL A 262 5.44 -9.74 21.95
CA VAL A 262 4.70 -9.91 20.69
C VAL A 262 4.43 -11.39 20.51
N ILE A 263 3.18 -11.79 20.65
CA ILE A 263 2.76 -13.18 20.40
C ILE A 263 2.56 -13.35 18.88
N ILE A 264 3.38 -14.21 18.26
CA ILE A 264 3.23 -14.59 16.85
C ILE A 264 2.54 -15.95 16.80
N GLY A 265 1.29 -15.98 16.36
CA GLY A 265 0.47 -17.20 16.23
C GLY A 265 -0.27 -17.63 17.50
N GLY A 266 -0.97 -18.76 17.44
CA GLY A 266 -1.46 -19.43 18.64
C GLY A 266 -0.29 -20.09 19.35
N SER A 267 0.09 -19.60 20.54
CA SER A 267 1.13 -20.22 21.36
C SER A 267 0.48 -20.94 22.54
N ASN A 268 0.51 -22.28 22.54
CA ASN A 268 0.33 -23.04 23.77
C ASN A 268 1.65 -22.96 24.55
N LEU A 269 1.69 -22.11 25.57
CA LEU A 269 2.82 -22.01 26.48
C LEU A 269 2.68 -23.09 27.55
N ASP A 270 3.43 -24.19 27.42
CA ASP A 270 3.57 -25.19 28.47
C ASP A 270 4.80 -24.83 29.32
N CYS A 271 4.57 -24.37 30.55
CA CYS A 271 5.63 -23.99 31.48
C CYS A 271 5.81 -25.07 32.55
N ASN A 272 6.95 -25.74 32.55
CA ASN A 272 7.39 -26.56 33.67
C ASN A 272 8.32 -25.75 34.58
N ALA A 273 7.89 -25.46 35.81
CA ALA A 273 8.73 -24.88 36.84
C ALA A 273 9.16 -25.97 37.83
N MET A 274 10.47 -26.10 38.05
CA MET A 274 11.02 -27.01 39.06
C MET A 274 11.36 -26.21 40.31
N LEU A 275 10.57 -26.35 41.36
CA LEU A 275 10.80 -25.66 42.62
C LEU A 275 11.96 -26.33 43.37
N ALA A 276 13.06 -25.59 43.58
CA ALA A 276 14.17 -26.03 44.43
C ALA A 276 13.83 -25.78 45.91
N ALA A 277 12.83 -26.50 46.44
CA ALA A 277 12.42 -26.42 47.84
C ALA A 277 12.35 -27.82 48.45
N LYS A 278 12.83 -27.98 49.70
CA LYS A 278 12.73 -29.27 50.42
C LYS A 278 11.32 -29.55 50.93
N ASN A 279 10.53 -28.52 51.20
CA ASN A 279 9.13 -28.59 51.59
C ASN A 279 8.35 -27.59 50.73
N ILE A 280 7.27 -28.06 50.10
CA ILE A 280 6.33 -27.23 49.33
C ILE A 280 5.02 -27.27 50.11
N GLU A 281 4.58 -26.14 50.65
CA GLU A 281 3.23 -25.97 51.18
C GLU A 281 2.37 -25.34 50.09
N VAL A 282 1.35 -26.08 49.64
CA VAL A 282 0.36 -25.59 48.69
C VAL A 282 -0.82 -25.09 49.51
N SER A 283 -1.11 -23.79 49.46
CA SER A 283 -2.31 -23.24 50.09
C SER A 283 -3.52 -23.43 49.16
N ASP A 284 -4.61 -24.01 49.68
CA ASP A 284 -5.87 -24.26 48.95
C ASP A 284 -6.67 -22.98 48.58
N THR A 285 -6.07 -21.80 48.62
CA THR A 285 -6.70 -20.59 48.06
C THR A 285 -6.48 -20.57 46.55
N ALA A 286 -7.24 -21.42 45.86
CA ALA A 286 -7.24 -21.49 44.41
C ALA A 286 -8.62 -21.13 43.86
N LEU A 287 -8.61 -20.09 43.02
CA LEU A 287 -9.30 -20.05 41.74
C LEU A 287 -10.82 -19.81 41.76
N LEU A 288 -11.22 -18.55 41.80
CA LEU A 288 -12.33 -18.02 40.99
C LEU A 288 -12.07 -16.51 40.79
N ASP A 289 -11.56 -16.15 39.62
CA ASP A 289 -11.97 -15.01 38.79
C ASP A 289 -11.19 -15.03 37.46
#